data_AF-A0A963MK36-F1
#
_entry.id   AF-A0A963MK36-F1
#
_cell.length_a   1.000
_cell.length_b   1.000
_cell.length_c   1.000
_cell.angle_alpha   90.00
_cell.angle_beta   90.00
_cell.angle_gamma   90.00
#
_symmetry.space_group_name_H-M   'P 1'
#
loop_
_entity.id
_entity.type
_entity.pdbx_description
1 polymer ?
#
loop_
_entity_poly.entity_id
_entity_poly.type
_entity_poly.pdbx_seq_one_letter_code
_entity_poly.pdbx_strand_id
1 'polypeptide(L)'
;MNANAPILPLLIPLLTALLQMVSARLPFQRVVGLLATALLVLVTGWLTLLADDGVVRVYALGDWSAPFGIVLVVDRLAAAMTLLTAILGLLVLLYASAGFDQEGLHFHPLFQFQLLGLLGAFLTGDLFNLFVFFEIMLLASYVLLAHGGGLARTRAGISYVVLNLVGSALFLIALGLLYGVLGTLNLADVARVVALPGHDRSLARLAFILLIAVFALKAGLLPLSFWLPHTYTAAGAPVAALFAIMTKVGIVAMLRVQAVALAPTMPDLLDHWLTPLALATIVFAALGALAATRLRALAAWLVLLSAGTLLLTPAQASSEVSAAALYYLMQSTLAAAAFFLLSGVIAQQRGERADHFMTGPPLRSAWLAIAFLVLATTAAGLPPFSGFVGKLMLLTTLRDVAAGPAIWAVVLTTGFIVMAALARDGCYLIWKHRAKARPLPVEGIGWQQTTAVLLLVAAGPLLAVLAKPLSDFSQRAAVQLHTPGAYVAAVLHSGTVNPDGREATR
;
A
#
# COMPACT_ATOMS: atom_id res chain seq x y z
N MET A 1 2.69 6.01 29.49
CA MET A 1 1.99 5.14 28.50
C MET A 1 2.29 5.52 27.05
N ASN A 2 2.49 6.79 26.69
CA ASN A 2 2.75 7.20 25.29
C ASN A 2 4.10 6.71 24.72
N ALA A 3 5.12 6.51 25.55
CA ALA A 3 6.46 6.08 25.11
C ALA A 3 6.44 4.72 24.39
N ASN A 4 5.63 3.76 24.87
CA ASN A 4 5.58 2.40 24.31
C ASN A 4 4.50 2.24 23.22
N ALA A 5 3.73 3.28 22.93
CA ALA A 5 2.63 3.20 21.96
C ALA A 5 3.07 2.73 20.55
N PRO A 6 4.28 3.10 20.03
CA PRO A 6 4.73 2.67 18.70
C PRO A 6 4.88 1.16 18.49
N ILE A 7 5.08 0.36 19.55
CA ILE A 7 5.26 -1.10 19.41
C ILE A 7 3.92 -1.85 19.31
N LEU A 8 2.82 -1.25 19.77
CA LEU A 8 1.52 -1.92 19.84
C LEU A 8 1.02 -2.44 18.48
N PRO A 9 1.13 -1.68 17.36
CA PRO A 9 0.74 -2.17 16.05
C PRO A 9 1.51 -3.41 15.58
N LEU A 10 2.70 -3.69 16.14
CA LEU A 10 3.47 -4.89 15.83
C LEU A 10 3.07 -6.05 16.76
N LEU A 11 2.95 -5.78 18.06
CA LEU A 11 2.61 -6.82 19.04
C LEU A 11 1.22 -7.41 18.83
N ILE A 12 0.23 -6.58 18.48
CA ILE A 12 -1.15 -7.05 18.27
C ILE A 12 -1.23 -8.17 17.22
N PRO A 13 -0.81 -7.97 15.95
CA PRO A 13 -0.87 -9.02 14.94
C PRO A 13 0.08 -10.19 15.28
N LEU A 14 1.27 -9.94 15.84
CA LEU A 14 2.21 -11.01 16.21
C LEU A 14 1.60 -11.97 17.25
N LEU A 15 1.11 -11.44 18.37
CA LEU A 15 0.52 -12.24 19.43
C LEU A 15 -0.77 -12.92 18.94
N THR A 16 -1.56 -12.24 18.12
CA THR A 16 -2.77 -12.80 17.51
C THR A 16 -2.44 -13.99 16.61
N ALA A 17 -1.42 -13.88 15.76
CA ALA A 17 -0.96 -14.98 14.91
C ALA A 17 -0.56 -16.20 15.75
N LEU A 18 0.25 -15.99 16.80
CA LEU A 18 0.68 -17.05 17.70
C LEU A 18 -0.50 -17.71 18.43
N LEU A 19 -1.46 -16.92 18.94
CA LEU A 19 -2.66 -17.43 19.57
C LEU A 19 -3.52 -18.25 18.60
N GLN A 20 -3.66 -17.80 17.35
CA GLN A 20 -4.40 -18.52 16.32
C GLN A 20 -3.72 -19.83 15.89
N MET A 21 -2.41 -19.98 16.10
CA MET A 21 -1.69 -21.24 15.87
C MET A 21 -1.94 -22.27 16.97
N VAL A 22 -2.32 -21.85 18.18
CA VAL A 22 -2.65 -22.78 19.30
C VAL A 22 -3.92 -23.58 19.00
N SER A 23 -4.86 -23.02 18.23
CA SER A 23 -6.15 -23.66 17.94
C SER A 23 -6.56 -23.48 16.48
N ALA A 24 -6.75 -24.60 15.78
CA ALA A 24 -7.24 -24.63 14.41
C ALA A 24 -8.78 -24.45 14.30
N ARG A 25 -9.48 -24.19 15.40
CA ARG A 25 -10.94 -24.00 15.38
C ARG A 25 -11.29 -22.68 14.69
N LEU A 26 -11.94 -22.75 13.53
CA LEU A 26 -12.31 -21.58 12.73
C LEU A 26 -13.10 -20.50 13.51
N PRO A 27 -14.10 -20.82 14.35
CA PRO A 27 -14.80 -19.78 15.11
C PRO A 27 -13.87 -19.00 16.05
N PHE A 28 -12.92 -19.71 16.69
CA PHE A 28 -11.92 -19.09 17.55
C PHE A 28 -10.99 -18.18 16.74
N GLN A 29 -10.45 -18.68 15.62
CA GLN A 29 -9.56 -17.90 14.75
C GLN A 29 -10.24 -16.63 14.22
N ARG A 30 -11.49 -16.73 13.77
CA ARG A 30 -12.29 -15.59 13.30
C ARG A 30 -12.51 -14.54 14.39
N VAL A 31 -12.97 -14.95 15.58
CA VAL A 31 -13.24 -14.02 16.69
C VAL A 31 -11.96 -13.32 17.12
N VAL A 32 -10.89 -14.07 17.34
CA VAL A 32 -9.59 -13.52 17.76
C VAL A 32 -9.02 -12.58 16.70
N GLY A 33 -9.09 -12.96 15.41
CA GLY A 33 -8.59 -12.13 14.32
C GLY A 33 -9.38 -10.84 14.11
N LEU A 34 -10.71 -10.90 14.19
CA LEU A 34 -11.58 -9.71 14.05
C LEU A 34 -11.43 -8.76 15.24
N LEU A 35 -11.34 -9.28 16.47
CA LEU A 35 -11.09 -8.46 17.66
C LEU A 35 -9.72 -7.80 17.61
N ALA A 36 -8.68 -8.53 17.20
CA ALA A 36 -7.33 -8.00 17.06
C ALA A 36 -7.24 -6.91 15.99
N THR A 37 -7.87 -7.10 14.83
CA THR A 37 -7.88 -6.08 13.76
C THR A 37 -8.73 -4.87 14.12
N ALA A 38 -9.84 -5.05 14.86
CA ALA A 38 -10.61 -3.93 15.41
C ALA A 38 -9.80 -3.13 16.44
N LEU A 39 -9.11 -3.82 17.36
CA LEU A 39 -8.18 -3.20 18.30
C LEU A 39 -7.05 -2.46 17.57
N LEU A 40 -6.53 -3.04 16.49
CA LEU A 40 -5.49 -2.41 15.68
C LEU A 40 -5.99 -1.10 15.03
N VAL A 41 -7.24 -1.03 14.55
CA VAL A 41 -7.84 0.22 14.07
C VAL A 41 -7.92 1.27 15.18
N LEU A 42 -8.33 0.88 16.39
CA LEU A 42 -8.39 1.80 17.54
C LEU A 42 -6.99 2.31 17.93
N VAL A 43 -6.00 1.43 18.01
CA VAL A 43 -4.62 1.77 18.37
C VAL A 43 -3.98 2.67 17.31
N THR A 44 -4.10 2.33 16.02
CA THR A 44 -3.53 3.14 14.94
C THR A 44 -4.27 4.47 14.75
N GLY A 45 -5.58 4.51 15.02
CA GLY A 45 -6.35 5.75 15.09
C GLY A 45 -5.88 6.65 16.23
N TRP A 46 -5.66 6.08 17.41
CA TRP A 46 -5.04 6.78 18.53
C TRP A 46 -3.63 7.29 18.19
N LEU A 47 -2.79 6.49 17.53
CA LEU A 47 -1.47 6.93 17.07
C LEU A 47 -1.56 8.08 16.06
N THR A 48 -2.57 8.11 15.20
CA THR A 48 -2.78 9.21 14.24
C THR A 48 -3.17 10.49 14.96
N LEU A 49 -4.04 10.41 15.98
CA LEU A 49 -4.37 11.56 16.82
C LEU A 49 -3.14 12.08 17.59
N LEU A 50 -2.34 11.17 18.15
CA LEU A 50 -1.10 11.54 18.83
C LEU A 50 -0.11 12.21 17.87
N ALA A 51 0.09 11.66 16.67
CA ALA A 51 1.04 12.18 15.69
C ALA A 51 0.64 13.56 15.14
N ASP A 52 -0.62 13.99 15.30
CA ASP A 52 -1.08 15.26 14.73
C ASP A 52 -0.57 16.50 15.50
N ASP A 53 0.02 16.34 16.69
CA ASP A 53 0.75 17.42 17.37
C ASP A 53 2.10 17.77 16.70
N GLY A 54 2.58 16.90 15.80
CA GLY A 54 3.82 17.07 15.05
C GLY A 54 5.09 16.61 15.74
N VAL A 55 4.98 16.07 16.94
CA VAL A 55 6.11 15.47 17.64
C VAL A 55 6.35 14.08 17.06
N VAL A 56 7.55 13.89 16.49
CA VAL A 56 8.03 12.57 16.04
C VAL A 56 8.30 11.72 17.27
N ARG A 57 7.54 10.63 17.43
CA ARG A 57 7.68 9.73 18.59
C ARG A 57 8.56 8.56 18.22
N VAL A 58 9.57 8.31 19.02
CA VAL A 58 10.57 7.26 18.79
C VAL A 58 10.51 6.26 19.93
N TYR A 59 10.49 4.98 19.58
CA TYR A 59 10.59 3.88 20.53
C TYR A 59 11.86 3.09 20.22
N ALA A 60 12.84 3.18 21.12
CA ALA A 60 14.08 2.41 21.05
C ALA A 60 13.84 0.99 21.55
N LEU A 61 14.02 0.01 20.67
CA LEU A 61 13.73 -1.38 20.99
C LEU A 61 14.86 -1.96 21.85
N GLY A 62 14.53 -2.37 23.07
CA GLY A 62 15.50 -2.88 24.04
C GLY A 62 16.35 -1.80 24.73
N ASP A 63 15.94 -0.53 24.65
CA ASP A 63 16.61 0.61 25.30
C ASP A 63 18.06 0.87 24.85
N TRP A 64 18.42 0.35 23.67
CA TRP A 64 19.69 0.66 23.03
C TRP A 64 19.63 2.02 22.34
N SER A 65 20.60 2.89 22.64
CA SER A 65 20.69 4.21 22.01
C SER A 65 20.86 4.10 20.48
N ALA A 66 20.13 4.92 19.73
CA ALA A 66 20.43 5.13 18.31
C ALA A 66 21.87 5.67 18.17
N PRO A 67 22.64 5.24 17.16
CA PRO A 67 22.25 4.44 15.99
C PRO A 67 22.37 2.91 16.16
N PHE A 68 22.79 2.41 17.33
CA PHE A 68 23.12 0.98 17.53
C PHE A 68 21.90 0.09 17.78
N GLY A 69 20.77 0.68 18.19
CA GLY A 69 19.49 -0.01 18.40
C GLY A 69 18.50 0.15 17.26
N ILE A 70 17.57 -0.81 17.15
CA ILE A 70 16.40 -0.69 16.26
C ILE A 70 15.45 0.34 16.84
N VAL A 71 14.99 1.28 16.02
CA VAL A 71 14.01 2.29 16.40
C VAL A 71 12.72 2.14 15.61
N LEU A 72 11.59 2.26 16.30
CA LEU A 72 10.28 2.45 15.69
C LEU A 72 9.90 3.92 15.77
N VAL A 73 9.50 4.50 14.65
CA VAL A 73 9.21 5.92 14.51
C VAL A 73 7.77 6.13 14.08
N VAL A 74 7.02 6.89 14.88
CA VAL A 74 5.66 7.35 14.58
C VAL A 74 5.72 8.83 14.24
N ASP A 75 5.71 9.11 12.95
CA ASP A 75 5.40 10.41 12.36
C ASP A 75 4.01 10.37 11.69
N ARG A 76 3.52 11.50 11.17
CA ARG A 76 2.19 11.56 10.55
C ARG A 76 2.06 10.62 9.34
N LEU A 77 3.14 10.41 8.59
CA LEU A 77 3.17 9.50 7.46
C LEU A 77 2.96 8.04 7.92
N ALA A 78 3.76 7.57 8.88
CA ALA A 78 3.65 6.23 9.42
C ALA A 78 2.29 6.00 10.11
N ALA A 79 1.80 7.00 10.85
CA ALA A 79 0.49 6.92 11.50
C ALA A 79 -0.66 6.77 10.48
N ALA A 80 -0.66 7.57 9.41
CA ALA A 80 -1.67 7.44 8.35
C ALA A 80 -1.61 6.10 7.62
N MET A 81 -0.41 5.61 7.30
CA MET A 81 -0.23 4.34 6.60
C MET A 81 -0.62 3.14 7.46
N THR A 82 -0.32 3.17 8.75
CA THR A 82 -0.72 2.11 9.68
C THR A 82 -2.23 2.10 9.91
N LEU A 83 -2.88 3.27 10.03
CA LEU A 83 -4.33 3.37 10.10
C LEU A 83 -5.03 2.86 8.83
N LEU A 84 -4.55 3.27 7.65
CA LEU A 84 -5.06 2.79 6.37
C LEU A 84 -4.95 1.27 6.26
N THR A 85 -3.82 0.70 6.68
CA THR A 85 -3.58 -0.74 6.69
C THR A 85 -4.51 -1.47 7.65
N ALA A 86 -4.75 -0.93 8.84
CA ALA A 86 -5.63 -1.50 9.84
C ALA A 86 -7.10 -1.52 9.37
N ILE A 87 -7.59 -0.41 8.80
CA ILE A 87 -8.95 -0.30 8.25
C ILE A 87 -9.14 -1.31 7.11
N LEU A 88 -8.18 -1.36 6.17
CA LEU A 88 -8.21 -2.31 5.07
C LEU A 88 -8.20 -3.76 5.59
N GLY A 89 -7.30 -4.07 6.53
CA GLY A 89 -7.16 -5.39 7.14
C GLY A 89 -8.45 -5.87 7.80
N LEU A 90 -9.12 -5.00 8.58
CA LEU A 90 -10.39 -5.32 9.23
C LEU A 90 -11.48 -5.66 8.21
N LEU A 91 -11.66 -4.83 7.18
CA LEU A 91 -12.72 -5.03 6.18
C LEU A 91 -12.45 -6.26 5.31
N VAL A 92 -11.19 -6.51 4.94
CA VAL A 92 -10.81 -7.71 4.18
C VAL A 92 -10.97 -8.98 5.02
N LEU A 93 -10.60 -8.97 6.31
CA LEU A 93 -10.76 -10.13 7.19
C LEU A 93 -12.24 -10.43 7.44
N LEU A 94 -13.07 -9.39 7.61
CA LEU A 94 -14.52 -9.51 7.72
C LEU A 94 -15.08 -10.20 6.46
N TYR A 95 -14.70 -9.74 5.27
CA TYR A 95 -15.09 -10.37 4.01
C TYR A 95 -14.64 -11.83 3.93
N ALA A 96 -13.38 -12.12 4.26
CA ALA A 96 -12.81 -13.46 4.15
C ALA A 96 -13.49 -14.47 5.09
N SER A 97 -13.98 -14.00 6.24
CA SER A 97 -14.71 -14.80 7.23
C SER A 97 -16.08 -15.30 6.74
N ALA A 98 -16.53 -14.89 5.56
CA ALA A 98 -17.74 -15.40 4.91
C ALA A 98 -17.54 -16.72 4.14
N GLY A 99 -16.42 -17.41 4.33
CA GLY A 99 -16.19 -18.76 3.77
C GLY A 99 -14.88 -18.90 2.99
N PHE A 100 -14.27 -17.79 2.55
CA PHE A 100 -12.97 -17.85 1.85
C PHE A 100 -11.87 -18.43 2.75
N ASP A 101 -11.92 -18.13 4.04
CA ASP A 101 -10.98 -18.64 5.05
C ASP A 101 -11.07 -20.17 5.28
N GLN A 102 -12.03 -20.85 4.64
CA GLN A 102 -12.19 -22.31 4.68
C GLN A 102 -11.52 -23.01 3.49
N GLU A 103 -11.08 -22.27 2.47
CA GLU A 103 -10.50 -22.85 1.23
C GLU A 103 -9.11 -23.47 1.46
N GLY A 104 -8.44 -23.19 2.58
CA GLY A 104 -7.13 -23.75 2.89
C GLY A 104 -6.73 -23.61 4.36
N LEU A 105 -5.57 -24.16 4.70
CA LEU A 105 -5.05 -24.11 6.07
C LEU A 105 -4.36 -22.78 6.38
N HIS A 106 -4.32 -22.44 7.67
CA HIS A 106 -3.52 -21.34 8.24
C HIS A 106 -3.79 -19.93 7.68
N PHE A 107 -4.95 -19.68 7.06
CA PHE A 107 -5.31 -18.35 6.52
C PHE A 107 -5.16 -17.24 7.57
N HIS A 108 -5.78 -17.43 8.75
CA HIS A 108 -5.84 -16.42 9.80
C HIS A 108 -4.47 -16.05 10.37
N PRO A 109 -3.60 -16.99 10.81
CA PRO A 109 -2.24 -16.65 11.22
C PRO A 109 -1.42 -15.94 10.14
N LEU A 110 -1.49 -16.40 8.89
CA LEU A 110 -0.77 -15.79 7.77
C LEU A 110 -1.27 -14.38 7.46
N PHE A 111 -2.58 -14.14 7.60
CA PHE A 111 -3.17 -12.81 7.48
C PHE A 111 -2.61 -11.85 8.55
N GLN A 112 -2.45 -12.33 9.78
CA GLN A 112 -1.85 -11.53 10.85
C GLN A 112 -0.35 -11.27 10.61
N PHE A 113 0.43 -12.26 10.13
CA PHE A 113 1.82 -12.03 9.73
C PHE A 113 1.95 -11.05 8.56
N GLN A 114 1.01 -11.07 7.61
CA GLN A 114 0.94 -10.09 6.53
C GLN A 114 0.75 -8.68 7.10
N LEU A 115 -0.16 -8.49 8.05
CA LEU A 115 -0.37 -7.21 8.74
C LEU A 115 0.87 -6.78 9.54
N LEU A 116 1.52 -7.71 10.26
CA LEU A 116 2.76 -7.44 10.99
C LEU A 116 3.85 -6.87 10.06
N GLY A 117 4.10 -7.52 8.93
CA GLY A 117 5.08 -7.05 7.95
C GLY A 117 4.73 -5.70 7.34
N LEU A 118 3.45 -5.48 6.99
CA LEU A 118 2.97 -4.20 6.47
C LEU A 118 3.16 -3.05 7.48
N LEU A 119 2.71 -3.23 8.73
CA LEU A 119 2.78 -2.20 9.77
C LEU A 119 4.22 -1.91 10.17
N GLY A 120 5.04 -2.96 10.33
CA GLY A 120 6.45 -2.81 10.67
C GLY A 120 7.23 -2.04 9.60
N ALA A 121 6.95 -2.29 8.32
CA ALA A 121 7.58 -1.58 7.21
C ALA A 121 7.28 -0.06 7.21
N PHE A 122 6.11 0.36 7.70
CA PHE A 122 5.78 1.78 7.83
C PHE A 122 6.36 2.42 9.09
N LEU A 123 6.57 1.65 10.16
CA LEU A 123 7.00 2.13 11.47
C LEU A 123 8.51 2.09 11.68
N THR A 124 9.26 1.28 10.93
CA THR A 124 10.71 1.16 11.14
C THR A 124 11.46 2.44 10.76
N GLY A 125 12.42 2.83 11.60
CA GLY A 125 13.40 3.89 11.29
C GLY A 125 14.75 3.36 10.80
N ASP A 126 14.88 2.04 10.59
CA ASP A 126 16.11 1.37 10.16
C ASP A 126 15.90 0.61 8.83
N LEU A 127 16.87 0.72 7.93
CA LEU A 127 16.82 0.16 6.57
C LEU A 127 16.97 -1.37 6.53
N PHE A 128 17.74 -1.97 7.44
CA PHE A 128 17.83 -3.43 7.55
C PHE A 128 16.54 -4.00 8.14
N ASN A 129 16.00 -3.35 9.16
CA ASN A 129 14.73 -3.78 9.74
C ASN A 129 13.55 -3.56 8.77
N LEU A 130 13.63 -2.58 7.87
CA LEU A 130 12.72 -2.45 6.71
C LEU A 130 12.80 -3.67 5.80
N PHE A 131 14.01 -4.15 5.49
CA PHE A 131 14.19 -5.41 4.76
C PHE A 131 13.55 -6.59 5.49
N VAL A 132 13.75 -6.72 6.81
CA VAL A 132 13.14 -7.80 7.61
C VAL A 132 11.61 -7.77 7.51
N PHE A 133 10.98 -6.61 7.65
CA PHE A 133 9.52 -6.50 7.51
C PHE A 133 9.03 -6.75 6.08
N PHE A 134 9.83 -6.41 5.06
CA PHE A 134 9.55 -6.80 3.68
C PHE A 134 9.52 -8.32 3.53
N GLU A 135 10.49 -9.03 4.10
CA GLU A 135 10.53 -10.50 4.03
C GLU A 135 9.37 -11.15 4.80
N ILE A 136 9.02 -10.65 5.99
CA ILE A 136 7.86 -11.15 6.75
C ILE A 136 6.58 -10.99 5.93
N MET A 137 6.37 -9.81 5.35
CA MET A 137 5.22 -9.54 4.48
C MET A 137 5.24 -10.43 3.23
N LEU A 138 6.39 -10.60 2.59
CA LEU A 138 6.50 -11.38 1.36
C LEU A 138 6.24 -12.87 1.61
N LEU A 139 6.86 -13.44 2.64
CA LEU A 139 6.65 -14.84 3.01
C LEU A 139 5.18 -15.13 3.33
N ALA A 140 4.51 -14.26 4.09
CA ALA A 140 3.08 -14.37 4.33
C ALA A 140 2.27 -14.29 3.01
N SER A 141 2.60 -13.33 2.15
CA SER A 141 1.91 -13.12 0.87
C SER A 141 2.06 -14.29 -0.10
N TYR A 142 3.21 -14.98 -0.13
CA TYR A 142 3.44 -16.14 -0.99
C TYR A 142 2.46 -17.27 -0.66
N VAL A 143 2.28 -17.54 0.63
CA VAL A 143 1.38 -18.58 1.09
C VAL A 143 -0.08 -18.16 0.94
N LEU A 144 -0.41 -16.90 1.22
CA LEU A 144 -1.77 -16.37 1.01
C LEU A 144 -2.17 -16.38 -0.47
N LEU A 145 -1.24 -16.13 -1.39
CA LEU A 145 -1.49 -16.19 -2.83
C LEU A 145 -1.83 -17.61 -3.29
N ALA A 146 -1.16 -18.61 -2.73
CA ALA A 146 -1.39 -20.03 -3.00
C ALA A 146 -2.59 -20.61 -2.23
N HIS A 147 -3.21 -19.83 -1.34
CA HIS A 147 -4.37 -20.26 -0.55
C HIS A 147 -5.53 -20.72 -1.44
N GLY A 148 -6.22 -21.80 -1.06
CA GLY A 148 -7.26 -22.44 -1.87
C GLY A 148 -6.75 -23.24 -3.09
N GLY A 149 -5.45 -23.24 -3.34
CA GLY A 149 -4.83 -24.04 -4.40
C GLY A 149 -5.20 -23.63 -5.83
N GLY A 150 -4.95 -24.54 -6.78
CA GLY A 150 -5.25 -24.35 -8.20
C GLY A 150 -4.05 -23.93 -9.04
N LEU A 151 -3.93 -24.52 -10.24
CA LEU A 151 -2.77 -24.36 -11.13
C LEU A 151 -2.45 -22.89 -11.46
N ALA A 152 -3.49 -22.06 -11.66
CA ALA A 152 -3.30 -20.64 -11.94
C ALA A 152 -2.68 -19.88 -10.74
N ARG A 153 -3.13 -20.17 -9.51
CA ARG A 153 -2.59 -19.57 -8.28
C ARG A 153 -1.14 -20.02 -8.05
N THR A 154 -0.87 -21.31 -8.20
CA THR A 154 0.49 -21.86 -8.04
C THR A 154 1.48 -21.31 -9.07
N ARG A 155 1.11 -21.28 -10.36
CA ARG A 155 1.98 -20.76 -11.42
C ARG A 155 2.30 -19.28 -11.20
N ALA A 156 1.29 -18.47 -10.89
CA ALA A 156 1.49 -17.06 -10.57
C ALA A 156 2.34 -16.87 -9.31
N GLY A 157 2.17 -17.76 -8.32
CA GLY A 157 2.96 -17.79 -7.09
C GLY A 157 4.44 -18.03 -7.33
N ILE A 158 4.81 -18.97 -8.20
CA ILE A 158 6.23 -19.24 -8.52
C ILE A 158 6.90 -18.00 -9.12
N SER A 159 6.29 -17.39 -10.15
CA SER A 159 6.85 -16.18 -10.77
C SER A 159 6.95 -15.02 -9.78
N TYR A 160 5.95 -14.88 -8.90
CA TYR A 160 5.95 -13.87 -7.85
C TYR A 160 7.08 -14.08 -6.84
N VAL A 161 7.26 -15.31 -6.35
CA VAL A 161 8.33 -15.67 -5.40
C VAL A 161 9.71 -15.42 -6.00
N VAL A 162 9.97 -15.93 -7.20
CA VAL A 162 11.29 -15.80 -7.86
C VAL A 162 11.67 -14.33 -8.05
N LEU A 163 10.77 -13.51 -8.59
CA LEU A 163 11.08 -12.11 -8.84
C LEU A 163 11.30 -11.33 -7.54
N ASN A 164 10.52 -11.64 -6.50
CA ASN A 164 10.68 -10.96 -5.22
C ASN A 164 11.94 -11.40 -4.48
N LEU A 165 12.34 -12.67 -4.56
CA LEU A 165 13.63 -13.16 -4.03
C LEU A 165 14.82 -12.48 -4.70
N VAL A 166 14.80 -12.30 -6.02
CA VAL A 166 15.83 -11.53 -6.74
C VAL A 166 15.88 -10.09 -6.22
N GLY A 167 14.71 -9.47 -6.06
CA GLY A 167 14.61 -8.14 -5.44
C GLY A 167 15.18 -8.09 -4.01
N SER A 168 14.91 -9.10 -3.21
CA SER A 168 15.40 -9.22 -1.84
C SER A 168 16.91 -9.43 -1.76
N ALA A 169 17.49 -10.19 -2.70
CA ALA A 169 18.94 -10.31 -2.83
C ALA A 169 19.59 -8.96 -3.20
N LEU A 170 19.01 -8.23 -4.17
CA LEU A 170 19.45 -6.87 -4.51
C LEU A 170 19.32 -5.91 -3.32
N PHE A 171 18.29 -6.07 -2.50
CA PHE A 171 18.10 -5.28 -1.28
C PHE A 171 19.26 -5.52 -0.30
N LEU A 172 19.58 -6.78 -0.01
CA LEU A 172 20.72 -7.11 0.86
C LEU A 172 22.06 -6.61 0.32
N ILE A 173 22.28 -6.67 -1.00
CA ILE A 173 23.48 -6.11 -1.63
C ILE A 173 23.53 -4.58 -1.42
N ALA A 174 22.42 -3.88 -1.66
CA ALA A 174 22.33 -2.43 -1.45
C ALA A 174 22.62 -2.05 0.01
N LEU A 175 22.05 -2.79 0.96
CA LEU A 175 22.30 -2.58 2.40
C LEU A 175 23.74 -2.89 2.78
N GLY A 176 24.32 -3.97 2.26
CA GLY A 176 25.72 -4.32 2.51
C GLY A 176 26.67 -3.24 2.00
N LEU A 177 26.40 -2.65 0.83
CA LEU A 177 27.17 -1.53 0.29
C LEU A 177 26.97 -0.25 1.12
N LEU A 178 25.73 0.10 1.49
CA LEU A 178 25.46 1.26 2.35
C LEU A 178 26.16 1.13 3.70
N TYR A 179 26.06 -0.03 4.35
CA TYR A 179 26.74 -0.27 5.62
C TYR A 179 28.26 -0.26 5.45
N GLY A 180 28.79 -0.85 4.38
CA GLY A 180 30.23 -0.83 4.08
C GLY A 180 30.79 0.57 3.88
N VAL A 181 30.00 1.50 3.31
CA VAL A 181 30.43 2.88 3.04
C VAL A 181 30.14 3.83 4.19
N LEU A 182 28.97 3.73 4.82
CA LEU A 182 28.48 4.70 5.83
C LEU A 182 28.61 4.18 7.27
N GLY A 183 28.83 2.88 7.48
CA GLY A 183 28.94 2.27 8.81
C GLY A 183 27.63 2.20 9.60
N THR A 184 26.49 2.56 9.01
CA THR A 184 25.19 2.64 9.70
C THR A 184 24.03 2.35 8.74
N LEU A 185 22.95 1.79 9.26
CA LEU A 185 21.69 1.53 8.53
C LEU A 185 20.47 2.19 9.19
N ASN A 186 20.69 2.87 10.31
CA ASN A 186 19.67 3.71 10.92
C ASN A 186 19.45 4.93 10.02
N LEU A 187 18.21 5.14 9.54
CA LEU A 187 17.94 6.14 8.50
C LEU A 187 18.30 7.57 8.94
N ALA A 188 18.13 7.89 10.23
CA ALA A 188 18.49 9.21 10.76
C ALA A 188 20.01 9.42 10.76
N ASP A 189 20.77 8.39 11.10
CA ASP A 189 22.23 8.45 11.11
C ASP A 189 22.81 8.38 9.70
N VAL A 190 22.20 7.61 8.78
CA VAL A 190 22.51 7.64 7.34
C VAL A 190 22.41 9.06 6.79
N ALA A 191 21.33 9.79 7.10
CA ALA A 191 21.15 11.16 6.67
C ALA A 191 22.24 12.11 7.19
N ARG A 192 22.73 11.88 8.41
CA ARG A 192 23.83 12.64 9.01
C ARG A 192 25.17 12.31 8.35
N VAL A 193 25.50 11.02 8.24
CA VAL A 193 26.81 10.54 7.77
C VAL A 193 27.01 10.81 6.28
N VAL A 194 25.98 10.64 5.46
CA VAL A 194 26.09 10.85 4.00
C VAL A 194 26.37 12.32 3.64
N ALA A 195 26.01 13.26 4.53
CA ALA A 195 26.33 14.68 4.37
C ALA A 195 27.79 15.01 4.71
N LEU A 196 28.50 14.14 5.44
CA LEU A 196 29.88 14.35 5.85
C LEU A 196 30.88 13.99 4.73
N PRO A 197 32.01 14.70 4.62
CA PRO A 197 33.10 14.32 3.73
C PRO A 197 33.82 13.07 4.26
N GLY A 198 34.46 12.30 3.36
CA GLY A 198 35.34 11.17 3.72
C GLY A 198 34.85 9.79 3.27
N HIS A 199 33.58 9.67 2.86
CA HIS A 199 33.02 8.43 2.31
C HIS A 199 33.12 8.40 0.78
N ASP A 200 33.14 7.20 0.19
CA ASP A 200 33.06 7.05 -1.26
C ASP A 200 31.65 7.39 -1.76
N ARG A 201 31.48 8.64 -2.21
CA ARG A 201 30.20 9.16 -2.73
C ARG A 201 29.69 8.37 -3.93
N SER A 202 30.58 7.83 -4.76
CA SER A 202 30.20 7.09 -5.97
C SER A 202 29.57 5.74 -5.59
N LEU A 203 30.19 5.05 -4.63
CA LEU A 203 29.70 3.78 -4.11
C LEU A 203 28.41 3.96 -3.30
N ALA A 204 28.31 5.03 -2.50
CA ALA A 204 27.06 5.38 -1.82
C ALA A 204 25.91 5.65 -2.81
N ARG A 205 26.18 6.42 -3.88
CA ARG A 205 25.18 6.70 -4.92
C ARG A 205 24.72 5.41 -5.62
N LEU A 206 25.63 4.51 -5.95
CA LEU A 206 25.28 3.19 -6.51
C LEU A 206 24.40 2.39 -5.55
N ALA A 207 24.76 2.35 -4.26
CA ALA A 207 24.00 1.63 -3.25
C ALA A 207 22.58 2.18 -3.09
N PHE A 208 22.40 3.52 -3.11
CA PHE A 208 21.08 4.14 -3.12
C PHE A 208 20.30 3.86 -4.40
N ILE A 209 20.92 3.87 -5.58
CA ILE A 209 20.25 3.51 -6.84
C ILE A 209 19.72 2.06 -6.77
N LEU A 210 20.53 1.13 -6.27
CA LEU A 210 20.09 -0.27 -6.07
C LEU A 210 18.93 -0.36 -5.07
N LEU A 211 19.01 0.36 -3.95
CA LEU A 211 17.93 0.41 -2.95
C LEU A 211 16.62 0.95 -3.55
N ILE A 212 16.70 2.05 -4.30
CA ILE A 212 15.56 2.66 -4.99
C ILE A 212 15.01 1.71 -6.07
N ALA A 213 15.85 0.98 -6.80
CA ALA A 213 15.41 -0.01 -7.76
C ALA A 213 14.60 -1.15 -7.10
N VAL A 214 14.97 -1.57 -5.89
CA VAL A 214 14.19 -2.55 -5.11
C VAL A 214 12.83 -1.98 -4.69
N PHE A 215 12.79 -0.73 -4.26
CA PHE A 215 11.51 -0.06 -3.95
C PHE A 215 10.64 0.11 -5.19
N ALA A 216 11.24 0.43 -6.33
CA ALA A 216 10.57 0.52 -7.63
C ALA A 216 10.01 -0.84 -8.09
N LEU A 217 10.74 -1.93 -7.88
CA LEU A 217 10.27 -3.30 -8.11
C LEU A 217 9.02 -3.59 -7.27
N LYS A 218 9.04 -3.25 -5.99
CA LYS A 218 7.91 -3.43 -5.06
C LYS A 218 6.72 -2.53 -5.40
N ALA A 219 6.98 -1.31 -5.86
CA ALA A 219 5.95 -0.37 -6.31
C ALA A 219 5.35 -0.76 -7.67
N GLY A 220 6.03 -1.59 -8.45
CA GLY A 220 5.59 -1.97 -9.80
C GLY A 220 5.91 -0.91 -10.86
N LEU A 221 7.11 -0.34 -10.85
CA LEU A 221 7.61 0.52 -11.93
C LEU A 221 7.97 -0.32 -13.17
N LEU A 222 7.68 0.13 -14.38
CA LEU A 222 8.16 -0.50 -15.63
C LEU A 222 9.69 -0.36 -15.74
N PRO A 223 10.46 -1.39 -16.15
CA PRO A 223 10.06 -2.72 -16.64
C PRO A 223 9.88 -3.79 -15.54
N LEU A 224 9.92 -3.41 -14.28
CA LEU A 224 9.86 -4.34 -13.14
C LEU A 224 8.40 -4.70 -12.72
N SER A 225 7.39 -4.21 -13.44
CA SER A 225 5.97 -4.29 -13.07
C SER A 225 5.23 -5.56 -13.53
N PHE A 226 5.86 -6.41 -14.35
CA PHE A 226 5.21 -7.54 -15.02
C PHE A 226 4.59 -8.58 -14.09
N TRP A 227 5.05 -8.67 -12.84
CA TRP A 227 4.50 -9.60 -11.85
C TRP A 227 3.10 -9.19 -11.39
N LEU A 228 2.84 -7.90 -11.19
CA LEU A 228 1.69 -7.42 -10.42
C LEU A 228 0.35 -7.79 -11.06
N PRO A 229 0.06 -7.46 -12.34
CA PRO A 229 -1.25 -7.75 -12.91
C PRO A 229 -1.58 -9.24 -12.91
N HIS A 230 -0.59 -10.09 -13.21
CA HIS A 230 -0.77 -11.53 -13.27
C HIS A 230 -1.02 -12.13 -11.88
N THR A 231 -0.17 -11.78 -10.89
CA THR A 231 -0.28 -12.24 -9.51
C THR A 231 -1.61 -11.85 -8.88
N TYR A 232 -2.04 -10.60 -9.04
CA TYR A 232 -3.25 -10.09 -8.37
C TYR A 232 -4.53 -10.61 -9.03
N THR A 233 -4.49 -10.86 -10.34
CA THR A 233 -5.62 -11.49 -11.05
C THR A 233 -5.82 -12.95 -10.60
N ALA A 234 -4.72 -13.67 -10.34
CA ALA A 234 -4.75 -15.06 -9.92
C ALA A 234 -5.19 -15.22 -8.45
N ALA A 235 -4.84 -14.28 -7.58
CA ALA A 235 -5.17 -14.29 -6.17
C ALA A 235 -6.68 -14.36 -5.88
N GLY A 236 -7.03 -14.93 -4.73
CA GLY A 236 -8.39 -14.84 -4.19
C GLY A 236 -8.77 -13.39 -3.90
N ALA A 237 -10.05 -13.06 -4.03
CA ALA A 237 -10.55 -11.68 -3.87
C ALA A 237 -10.06 -10.97 -2.58
N PRO A 238 -10.16 -11.57 -1.36
CA PRO A 238 -9.66 -10.90 -0.16
C PRO A 238 -8.15 -10.76 -0.13
N VAL A 239 -7.41 -11.76 -0.62
CA VAL A 239 -5.94 -11.69 -0.69
C VAL A 239 -5.50 -10.57 -1.64
N ALA A 240 -6.10 -10.49 -2.83
CA ALA A 240 -5.85 -9.41 -3.79
C ALA A 240 -6.23 -8.02 -3.23
N ALA A 241 -7.34 -7.94 -2.47
CA ALA A 241 -7.76 -6.72 -1.81
C ALA A 241 -6.76 -6.26 -0.74
N LEU A 242 -6.22 -7.19 0.06
CA LEU A 242 -5.13 -6.88 1.00
C LEU A 242 -3.85 -6.49 0.26
N PHE A 243 -3.54 -7.13 -0.86
CA PHE A 243 -2.36 -6.78 -1.66
C PHE A 243 -2.44 -5.37 -2.24
N ALA A 244 -3.62 -4.75 -2.31
CA ALA A 244 -3.76 -3.38 -2.76
C ALA A 244 -2.87 -2.39 -1.99
N ILE A 245 -2.54 -2.62 -0.71
CA ILE A 245 -1.62 -1.76 0.07
C ILE A 245 -0.13 -2.09 -0.19
N MET A 246 0.21 -3.28 -0.69
CA MET A 246 1.62 -3.73 -0.77
C MET A 246 2.48 -2.85 -1.69
N THR A 247 1.93 -2.37 -2.81
CA THR A 247 2.69 -1.45 -3.68
C THR A 247 2.99 -0.11 -3.01
N LYS A 248 2.15 0.29 -2.04
CA LYS A 248 2.29 1.56 -1.33
C LYS A 248 3.43 1.50 -0.33
N VAL A 249 3.78 0.31 0.16
CA VAL A 249 4.98 0.12 0.99
C VAL A 249 6.24 0.53 0.23
N GLY A 250 6.42 0.08 -1.02
CA GLY A 250 7.56 0.47 -1.85
C GLY A 250 7.59 1.98 -2.13
N ILE A 251 6.43 2.57 -2.42
CA ILE A 251 6.31 4.01 -2.69
C ILE A 251 6.63 4.84 -1.43
N VAL A 252 6.11 4.47 -0.27
CA VAL A 252 6.34 5.17 0.99
C VAL A 252 7.78 5.00 1.46
N ALA A 253 8.37 3.81 1.31
CA ALA A 253 9.79 3.60 1.58
C ALA A 253 10.67 4.49 0.69
N MET A 254 10.33 4.59 -0.61
CA MET A 254 11.01 5.47 -1.55
C MET A 254 10.85 6.95 -1.14
N LEU A 255 9.65 7.40 -0.80
CA LEU A 255 9.40 8.77 -0.32
C LEU A 255 10.20 9.09 0.94
N ARG A 256 10.26 8.15 1.90
CA ARG A 256 10.97 8.33 3.17
C ARG A 256 12.49 8.40 2.98
N VAL A 257 13.08 7.47 2.22
CA VAL A 257 14.51 7.50 1.91
C VAL A 257 14.87 8.72 1.07
N GLN A 258 13.99 9.08 0.12
CA GLN A 258 14.16 10.28 -0.69
C GLN A 258 14.20 11.53 0.17
N ALA A 259 13.20 11.75 1.03
CA ALA A 259 13.09 12.99 1.79
C ALA A 259 14.16 13.12 2.88
N VAL A 260 14.51 12.01 3.54
CA VAL A 260 15.42 12.01 4.70
C VAL A 260 16.89 11.92 4.28
N ALA A 261 17.24 11.06 3.33
CA ALA A 261 18.63 10.79 2.96
C ALA A 261 19.05 11.45 1.64
N LEU A 262 18.21 11.39 0.60
CA LEU A 262 18.60 11.79 -0.76
C LEU A 262 18.42 13.28 -1.02
N ALA A 263 17.24 13.86 -0.79
CA ALA A 263 16.94 15.25 -1.13
C ALA A 263 17.95 16.26 -0.54
N PRO A 264 18.47 16.10 0.70
CA PRO A 264 19.47 17.01 1.24
C PRO A 264 20.88 16.88 0.63
N THR A 265 21.24 15.73 0.04
CA THR A 265 22.64 15.40 -0.30
C THR A 265 22.87 14.95 -1.74
N MET A 266 21.90 14.30 -2.36
CA MET A 266 21.89 13.75 -3.71
C MET A 266 20.51 14.01 -4.37
N PRO A 267 20.05 15.27 -4.49
CA PRO A 267 18.72 15.58 -5.01
C PRO A 267 18.50 15.09 -6.44
N ASP A 268 19.57 14.99 -7.23
CA ASP A 268 19.59 14.61 -8.64
C ASP A 268 19.51 13.08 -8.88
N LEU A 269 19.51 12.25 -7.83
CA LEU A 269 19.61 10.79 -7.97
C LEU A 269 18.42 10.18 -8.71
N LEU A 270 17.21 10.73 -8.51
CA LEU A 270 15.97 10.25 -9.11
C LEU A 270 15.59 10.98 -10.39
N ASP A 271 16.31 12.06 -10.70
CA ASP A 271 16.01 12.93 -11.83
C ASP A 271 16.22 12.20 -13.15
N HIS A 272 15.52 12.67 -14.18
CA HIS A 272 15.61 12.21 -15.58
C HIS A 272 15.14 10.78 -15.89
N TRP A 273 15.14 9.83 -14.95
CA TRP A 273 14.75 8.44 -15.25
C TRP A 273 13.46 8.00 -14.56
N LEU A 274 13.17 8.46 -13.33
CA LEU A 274 12.01 7.98 -12.59
C LEU A 274 10.69 8.49 -13.20
N THR A 275 10.63 9.78 -13.54
CA THR A 275 9.45 10.39 -14.18
C THR A 275 9.07 9.73 -15.52
N PRO A 276 9.97 9.56 -16.52
CA PRO A 276 9.59 8.91 -17.77
C PRO A 276 9.18 7.44 -17.58
N LEU A 277 9.83 6.69 -16.67
CA LEU A 277 9.40 5.32 -16.37
C LEU A 277 8.03 5.28 -15.67
N ALA A 278 7.74 6.24 -14.79
CA ALA A 278 6.44 6.36 -14.15
C ALA A 278 5.36 6.68 -15.20
N LEU A 279 5.61 7.61 -16.14
CA LEU A 279 4.71 7.88 -17.26
C LEU A 279 4.51 6.66 -18.16
N ALA A 280 5.57 5.94 -18.50
CA ALA A 280 5.48 4.69 -19.25
C ALA A 280 4.65 3.63 -18.51
N THR A 281 4.79 3.55 -17.19
CA THR A 281 4.00 2.67 -16.33
C THR A 281 2.51 3.03 -16.36
N ILE A 282 2.17 4.32 -16.32
CA ILE A 282 0.79 4.82 -16.41
C ILE A 282 0.17 4.46 -17.76
N VAL A 283 0.88 4.69 -18.86
CA VAL A 283 0.43 4.31 -20.22
C VAL A 283 0.24 2.79 -20.32
N PHE A 284 1.23 2.01 -19.88
CA PHE A 284 1.17 0.56 -19.91
C PHE A 284 -0.01 0.02 -19.11
N ALA A 285 -0.24 0.56 -17.91
CA ALA A 285 -1.36 0.16 -17.05
C ALA A 285 -2.72 0.51 -17.68
N ALA A 286 -2.84 1.66 -18.33
CA ALA A 286 -4.08 2.07 -18.99
C ALA A 286 -4.42 1.19 -20.20
N LEU A 287 -3.40 0.81 -20.99
CA LEU A 287 -3.57 -0.16 -22.08
C LEU A 287 -3.94 -1.54 -21.54
N GLY A 288 -3.31 -1.97 -20.44
CA GLY A 288 -3.66 -3.21 -19.74
C GLY A 288 -5.10 -3.22 -19.22
N ALA A 289 -5.56 -2.11 -18.64
CA ALA A 289 -6.93 -1.93 -18.20
C ALA A 289 -7.92 -2.03 -19.38
N LEU A 290 -7.61 -1.41 -20.52
CA LEU A 290 -8.41 -1.53 -21.74
C LEU A 290 -8.47 -2.96 -22.28
N ALA A 291 -7.37 -3.71 -22.17
CA ALA A 291 -7.27 -5.11 -22.59
C ALA A 291 -7.84 -6.11 -21.56
N ALA A 292 -8.24 -5.66 -20.37
CA ALA A 292 -8.72 -6.54 -19.32
C ALA A 292 -10.01 -7.25 -19.73
N THR A 293 -10.05 -8.57 -19.54
CA THR A 293 -11.20 -9.43 -19.86
C THR A 293 -11.97 -9.89 -18.61
N ARG A 294 -11.45 -9.57 -17.43
CA ARG A 294 -11.98 -9.92 -16.10
C ARG A 294 -11.93 -8.73 -15.17
N LEU A 295 -12.87 -8.65 -14.24
CA LEU A 295 -12.93 -7.57 -13.26
C LEU A 295 -11.73 -7.56 -12.30
N ARG A 296 -11.24 -8.74 -11.86
CA ARG A 296 -9.99 -8.79 -11.07
C ARG A 296 -8.77 -8.30 -11.85
N ALA A 297 -8.70 -8.63 -13.14
CA ALA A 297 -7.63 -8.16 -14.00
C ALA A 297 -7.68 -6.64 -14.16
N LEU A 298 -8.87 -6.09 -14.42
CA LEU A 298 -9.07 -4.65 -14.47
C LEU A 298 -8.63 -3.98 -13.16
N ALA A 299 -9.04 -4.52 -12.00
CA ALA A 299 -8.63 -4.01 -10.70
C ALA A 299 -7.10 -4.03 -10.50
N ALA A 300 -6.42 -5.10 -10.92
CA ALA A 300 -4.96 -5.20 -10.85
C ALA A 300 -4.26 -4.16 -11.74
N TRP A 301 -4.78 -3.91 -12.95
CA TRP A 301 -4.27 -2.84 -13.82
C TRP A 301 -4.52 -1.45 -13.23
N LEU A 302 -5.65 -1.22 -12.54
CA LEU A 302 -5.91 0.03 -11.82
C LEU A 302 -4.95 0.23 -10.64
N VAL A 303 -4.55 -0.85 -9.95
CA VAL A 303 -3.49 -0.78 -8.92
C VAL A 303 -2.17 -0.33 -9.53
N LEU A 304 -1.79 -0.91 -10.67
CA LEU A 304 -0.57 -0.54 -11.38
C LEU A 304 -0.62 0.91 -11.88
N LEU A 305 -1.76 1.35 -12.42
CA LEU A 305 -1.99 2.73 -12.85
C LEU A 305 -1.79 3.70 -11.68
N SER A 306 -2.42 3.42 -10.53
CA SER A 306 -2.25 4.23 -9.33
C SER A 306 -0.80 4.24 -8.84
N ALA A 307 -0.10 3.12 -8.91
CA ALA A 307 1.29 3.05 -8.49
C ALA A 307 2.18 3.91 -9.40
N GLY A 308 2.00 3.83 -10.72
CA GLY A 308 2.67 4.69 -11.69
C GLY A 308 2.42 6.18 -11.43
N THR A 309 1.17 6.57 -11.16
CA THR A 309 0.83 7.96 -10.80
C THR A 309 1.53 8.41 -9.52
N LEU A 310 1.55 7.57 -8.49
CA LEU A 310 2.21 7.89 -7.21
C LEU A 310 3.74 7.96 -7.33
N LEU A 311 4.35 7.17 -8.21
CA LEU A 311 5.80 7.16 -8.49
C LEU A 311 6.29 8.44 -9.19
N LEU A 312 5.40 9.32 -9.66
CA LEU A 312 5.78 10.68 -10.08
C LEU A 312 6.25 11.54 -8.89
N THR A 313 5.84 11.21 -7.67
CA THR A 313 6.04 12.01 -6.45
C THR A 313 7.48 12.01 -5.95
N PRO A 314 8.15 10.86 -5.74
CA PRO A 314 9.52 10.85 -5.22
C PRO A 314 10.51 11.56 -6.15
N ALA A 315 10.20 11.69 -7.44
CA ALA A 315 11.03 12.40 -8.40
C ALA A 315 11.06 13.93 -8.21
N GLN A 316 10.16 14.52 -7.40
CA GLN A 316 10.00 15.98 -7.34
C GLN A 316 10.49 16.65 -6.05
N ALA A 317 10.80 15.88 -5.00
CA ALA A 317 11.24 16.40 -3.70
C ALA A 317 10.41 17.58 -3.16
N SER A 318 9.09 17.56 -3.39
CA SER A 318 8.19 18.64 -3.02
C SER A 318 7.17 18.17 -1.98
N SER A 319 6.99 18.98 -0.93
CA SER A 319 5.97 18.76 0.09
C SER A 319 4.56 18.86 -0.47
N GLU A 320 4.29 19.77 -1.40
CA GLU A 320 2.96 19.92 -2.00
C GLU A 320 2.58 18.69 -2.84
N VAL A 321 3.52 18.21 -3.67
CA VAL A 321 3.32 17.00 -4.47
C VAL A 321 3.14 15.79 -3.56
N SER A 322 3.92 15.70 -2.48
CA SER A 322 3.81 14.62 -1.49
C SER A 322 2.48 14.64 -0.75
N ALA A 323 1.95 15.81 -0.40
CA ALA A 323 0.64 15.95 0.23
C ALA A 323 -0.49 15.48 -0.69
N ALA A 324 -0.46 15.90 -1.96
CA ALA A 324 -1.40 15.44 -2.98
C ALA A 324 -1.32 13.92 -3.20
N ALA A 325 -0.10 13.37 -3.21
CA ALA A 325 0.14 11.93 -3.34
C ALA A 325 -0.43 11.13 -2.17
N LEU A 326 -0.27 11.61 -0.92
CA LEU A 326 -0.82 10.93 0.26
C LEU A 326 -2.35 10.86 0.21
N TYR A 327 -3.01 11.95 -0.18
CA TYR A 327 -4.46 11.94 -0.37
C TYR A 327 -4.89 10.95 -1.47
N TYR A 328 -4.24 10.99 -2.63
CA TYR A 328 -4.54 10.08 -3.74
C TYR A 328 -4.29 8.61 -3.37
N LEU A 329 -3.22 8.33 -2.61
CA LEU A 329 -2.82 7.00 -2.15
C LEU A 329 -3.91 6.35 -1.27
N MET A 330 -4.48 7.09 -0.32
CA MET A 330 -5.55 6.58 0.54
C MET A 330 -6.76 6.13 -0.29
N GLN A 331 -7.21 7.01 -1.18
CA GLN A 331 -8.34 6.77 -2.07
C GLN A 331 -8.08 5.57 -3.00
N SER A 332 -6.94 5.54 -3.69
CA SER A 332 -6.67 4.52 -4.70
C SER A 332 -6.50 3.13 -4.08
N THR A 333 -5.99 3.05 -2.85
CA THR A 333 -5.87 1.80 -2.10
C THR A 333 -7.24 1.22 -1.76
N LEU A 334 -8.12 2.03 -1.16
CA LEU A 334 -9.46 1.58 -0.75
C LEU A 334 -10.34 1.25 -1.96
N ALA A 335 -10.27 2.04 -3.03
CA ALA A 335 -11.01 1.78 -4.27
C ALA A 335 -10.56 0.47 -4.94
N ALA A 336 -9.25 0.20 -5.00
CA ALA A 336 -8.74 -1.05 -5.55
C ALA A 336 -9.17 -2.28 -4.73
N ALA A 337 -9.09 -2.18 -3.40
CA ALA A 337 -9.58 -3.23 -2.52
C ALA A 337 -11.08 -3.49 -2.71
N ALA A 338 -11.88 -2.43 -2.83
CA ALA A 338 -13.30 -2.53 -3.12
C ALA A 338 -13.59 -3.26 -4.44
N PHE A 339 -12.84 -2.95 -5.50
CA PHE A 339 -12.97 -3.66 -6.79
C PHE A 339 -12.66 -5.15 -6.67
N PHE A 340 -11.61 -5.53 -5.94
CA PHE A 340 -11.29 -6.93 -5.72
C PHE A 340 -12.39 -7.65 -4.93
N LEU A 341 -12.88 -7.08 -3.83
CA LEU A 341 -13.95 -7.70 -3.05
C LEU A 341 -15.27 -7.76 -3.85
N LEU A 342 -15.64 -6.69 -4.56
CA LEU A 342 -16.82 -6.66 -5.43
C LEU A 342 -16.72 -7.72 -6.53
N SER A 343 -15.53 -7.91 -7.12
CA SER A 343 -15.31 -8.95 -8.13
C SER A 343 -15.54 -10.36 -7.58
N GLY A 344 -15.23 -10.59 -6.30
CA GLY A 344 -15.49 -11.85 -5.61
C GLY A 344 -16.99 -12.13 -5.48
N VAL A 345 -17.76 -11.14 -5.00
CA VAL A 345 -19.22 -11.26 -4.85
C VAL A 345 -19.90 -11.43 -6.21
N ILE A 346 -19.49 -10.67 -7.23
CA ILE A 346 -20.02 -10.81 -8.59
C ILE A 346 -19.71 -12.21 -9.15
N ALA A 347 -18.51 -12.74 -8.91
CA ALA A 347 -18.14 -14.06 -9.37
C ALA A 347 -19.02 -15.18 -8.77
N GLN A 348 -19.31 -15.10 -7.46
CA GLN A 348 -20.20 -16.06 -6.78
C GLN A 348 -21.61 -16.10 -7.39
N GLN A 349 -22.11 -14.98 -7.91
CA GLN A 349 -23.46 -14.89 -8.48
C GLN A 349 -23.57 -15.32 -9.95
N ARG A 350 -22.45 -15.39 -10.67
CA ARG A 350 -22.44 -15.56 -12.14
C ARG A 350 -21.99 -16.95 -12.59
N GLY A 351 -21.77 -17.88 -11.66
CA GLY A 351 -21.38 -19.27 -11.94
C GLY A 351 -20.09 -19.34 -12.75
N GLU A 352 -20.08 -20.14 -13.82
CA GLU A 352 -18.92 -20.34 -14.70
C GLU A 352 -18.39 -19.05 -15.36
N ARG A 353 -19.21 -18.01 -15.48
CA ARG A 353 -18.77 -16.71 -16.03
C ARG A 353 -17.92 -15.94 -15.04
N ALA A 354 -18.03 -16.24 -13.75
CA ALA A 354 -17.31 -15.61 -12.66
C ALA A 354 -17.25 -14.06 -12.83
N ASP A 355 -16.04 -13.51 -12.87
CA ASP A 355 -15.77 -12.08 -12.99
C ASP A 355 -15.47 -11.63 -14.43
N HIS A 356 -15.74 -12.46 -15.45
CA HIS A 356 -15.48 -12.11 -16.84
C HIS A 356 -16.45 -11.06 -17.41
N PHE A 357 -15.93 -10.18 -18.26
CA PHE A 357 -16.71 -9.22 -19.04
C PHE A 357 -17.32 -9.89 -20.27
N MET A 358 -18.39 -10.64 -20.03
CA MET A 358 -19.16 -11.31 -21.07
C MET A 358 -20.66 -11.17 -20.79
N THR A 359 -21.46 -11.15 -21.86
CA THR A 359 -22.92 -11.04 -21.75
C THR A 359 -23.49 -12.20 -20.96
N GLY A 360 -24.37 -11.91 -20.00
CA GLY A 360 -24.91 -12.91 -19.08
C GLY A 360 -26.27 -12.52 -18.52
N PRO A 361 -26.83 -13.32 -17.59
CA PRO A 361 -28.01 -12.90 -16.84
C PRO A 361 -27.72 -11.59 -16.08
N PRO A 362 -28.77 -10.79 -15.79
CA PRO A 362 -28.61 -9.58 -14.99
C PRO A 362 -28.04 -9.91 -13.61
N LEU A 363 -27.29 -8.95 -13.05
CA LEU A 363 -26.89 -9.01 -11.65
C LEU A 363 -28.16 -9.10 -10.80
N ARG A 364 -28.24 -10.11 -9.91
CA ARG A 364 -29.45 -10.37 -9.13
C ARG A 364 -29.76 -9.28 -8.11
N SER A 365 -28.73 -8.54 -7.68
CA SER A 365 -28.89 -7.50 -6.67
C SER A 365 -28.47 -6.14 -7.21
N ALA A 366 -29.39 -5.18 -7.16
CA ALA A 366 -29.19 -3.82 -7.69
C ALA A 366 -28.00 -3.10 -7.03
N TRP A 367 -27.71 -3.39 -5.76
CA TRP A 367 -26.59 -2.75 -5.06
C TRP A 367 -25.23 -3.11 -5.68
N LEU A 368 -25.08 -4.27 -6.33
CA LEU A 368 -23.84 -4.63 -7.01
C LEU A 368 -23.56 -3.73 -8.22
N ALA A 369 -24.62 -3.42 -8.99
CA ALA A 369 -24.52 -2.50 -10.11
C ALA A 369 -24.18 -1.08 -9.62
N ILE A 370 -24.85 -0.62 -8.56
CA ILE A 370 -24.57 0.68 -7.93
C ILE A 370 -23.13 0.74 -7.39
N ALA A 371 -22.70 -0.31 -6.68
CA ALA A 371 -21.34 -0.40 -6.15
C ALA A 371 -20.30 -0.35 -7.27
N PHE A 372 -20.52 -1.09 -8.37
CA PHE A 372 -19.65 -1.02 -9.54
C PHE A 372 -19.60 0.40 -10.13
N LEU A 373 -20.75 1.07 -10.29
CA LEU A 373 -20.82 2.42 -10.86
C LEU A 373 -20.09 3.45 -9.97
N VAL A 374 -20.26 3.37 -8.65
CA VAL A 374 -19.55 4.24 -7.69
C VAL A 374 -18.05 3.99 -7.77
N LEU A 375 -17.60 2.74 -7.83
CA LEU A 375 -16.17 2.43 -7.97
C LEU A 375 -15.59 2.84 -9.32
N ALA A 376 -16.34 2.64 -10.41
CA ALA A 376 -15.94 3.03 -11.76
C ALA A 376 -15.77 4.55 -11.88
N THR A 377 -16.74 5.31 -11.40
CA THR A 377 -16.66 6.79 -11.36
C THR A 377 -15.53 7.27 -10.45
N THR A 378 -15.35 6.64 -9.29
CA THR A 378 -14.26 6.91 -8.35
C THR A 378 -12.88 6.64 -8.98
N ALA A 379 -12.67 5.50 -9.64
CA ALA A 379 -11.38 5.16 -10.27
C ALA A 379 -11.09 5.96 -11.55
N ALA A 380 -12.11 6.21 -12.38
CA ALA A 380 -12.00 7.11 -13.52
C ALA A 380 -11.58 8.52 -13.05
N GLY A 381 -11.99 8.92 -11.85
CA GLY A 381 -11.70 10.22 -11.27
C GLY A 381 -12.70 11.26 -11.71
N LEU A 382 -13.99 10.90 -11.71
CA LEU A 382 -15.09 11.80 -12.04
C LEU A 382 -15.63 12.49 -10.77
N PRO A 383 -15.99 13.78 -10.82
CA PRO A 383 -16.74 14.44 -9.75
C PRO A 383 -18.07 13.71 -9.49
N PRO A 384 -18.55 13.63 -8.23
CA PRO A 384 -18.04 14.26 -7.00
C PRO A 384 -17.11 13.37 -6.15
N PHE A 385 -16.47 12.33 -6.72
CA PHE A 385 -15.75 11.32 -5.92
C PHE A 385 -14.29 11.68 -5.62
N SER A 386 -13.72 11.06 -4.59
CA SER A 386 -12.37 11.31 -4.08
C SER A 386 -11.27 11.09 -5.12
N GLY A 387 -11.48 10.19 -6.08
CA GLY A 387 -10.54 9.97 -7.18
C GLY A 387 -10.37 11.18 -8.10
N PHE A 388 -11.40 12.02 -8.25
CA PHE A 388 -11.27 13.31 -8.93
C PHE A 388 -10.41 14.25 -8.10
N VAL A 389 -10.73 14.42 -6.82
CA VAL A 389 -10.03 15.33 -5.89
C VAL A 389 -8.54 15.00 -5.85
N GLY A 390 -8.17 13.73 -5.65
CA GLY A 390 -6.76 13.34 -5.54
C GLY A 390 -5.98 13.49 -6.84
N LYS A 391 -6.58 13.14 -8.00
CA LYS A 391 -5.94 13.36 -9.31
C LYS A 391 -5.78 14.85 -9.61
N LEU A 392 -6.78 15.67 -9.29
CA LEU A 392 -6.72 17.10 -9.49
C LEU A 392 -5.61 17.72 -8.64
N MET A 393 -5.54 17.40 -7.34
CA MET A 393 -4.47 17.86 -6.45
C MET A 393 -3.09 17.51 -7.03
N LEU A 394 -2.87 16.26 -7.44
CA LEU A 394 -1.61 15.83 -8.04
C LEU A 394 -1.27 16.62 -9.30
N LEU A 395 -2.21 16.72 -10.25
CA LEU A 395 -2.01 17.46 -11.49
C LEU A 395 -1.70 18.94 -11.24
N THR A 396 -2.41 19.58 -10.31
CA THR A 396 -2.16 20.98 -9.97
C THR A 396 -0.76 21.20 -9.39
N THR A 397 -0.31 20.33 -8.48
CA THR A 397 1.03 20.43 -7.86
C THR A 397 2.16 20.07 -8.82
N LEU A 398 1.88 19.28 -9.86
CA LEU A 398 2.86 18.86 -10.87
C LEU A 398 2.89 19.78 -12.10
N ARG A 399 2.05 20.84 -12.13
CA ARG A 399 1.89 21.72 -13.29
C ARG A 399 3.18 22.43 -13.67
N ASP A 400 3.88 22.98 -12.67
CA ASP A 400 5.02 23.89 -12.88
C ASP A 400 6.38 23.17 -12.91
N VAL A 401 6.37 21.84 -12.79
CA VAL A 401 7.55 21.00 -12.99
C VAL A 401 7.93 20.97 -14.48
N ALA A 402 9.21 20.79 -14.80
CA ALA A 402 9.70 20.69 -16.19
C ALA A 402 8.93 19.67 -17.07
N ALA A 403 8.52 18.54 -16.50
CA ALA A 403 7.73 17.50 -17.17
C ALA A 403 6.20 17.72 -17.08
N GLY A 404 5.73 18.83 -16.50
CA GLY A 404 4.33 19.13 -16.22
C GLY A 404 3.38 18.94 -17.40
N PRO A 405 3.67 19.52 -18.59
CA PRO A 405 2.83 19.32 -19.78
C PRO A 405 2.70 17.84 -20.20
N ALA A 406 3.79 17.08 -20.13
CA ALA A 406 3.79 15.65 -20.45
C ALA A 406 3.01 14.84 -19.41
N ILE A 407 3.17 15.15 -18.12
CA ILE A 407 2.41 14.54 -17.03
C ILE A 407 0.92 14.75 -17.24
N TRP A 408 0.49 15.98 -17.50
CA TRP A 408 -0.91 16.32 -17.76
C TRP A 408 -1.46 15.57 -18.98
N ALA A 409 -0.74 15.62 -20.10
CA ALA A 409 -1.16 14.94 -21.33
C ALA A 409 -1.34 13.43 -21.11
N VAL A 410 -0.36 12.77 -20.49
CA VAL A 410 -0.39 11.32 -20.25
C VAL A 410 -1.48 10.95 -19.24
N VAL A 411 -1.56 11.61 -18.09
CA VAL A 411 -2.51 11.27 -17.02
C VAL A 411 -3.96 11.50 -17.48
N LEU A 412 -4.24 12.58 -18.21
CA LEU A 412 -5.59 12.85 -18.72
C LEU A 412 -5.98 11.88 -19.84
N THR A 413 -5.07 11.63 -20.80
CA THR A 413 -5.33 10.69 -21.90
C THR A 413 -5.55 9.27 -21.38
N THR A 414 -4.70 8.81 -20.46
CA THR A 414 -4.85 7.49 -19.84
C THR A 414 -6.08 7.42 -18.93
N GLY A 415 -6.41 8.51 -18.23
CA GLY A 415 -7.67 8.65 -17.50
C GLY A 415 -8.89 8.46 -18.40
N PHE A 416 -8.90 9.06 -19.58
CA PHE A 416 -9.94 8.87 -20.58
C PHE A 416 -10.02 7.42 -21.09
N ILE A 417 -8.88 6.79 -21.40
CA ILE A 417 -8.82 5.38 -21.82
C ILE A 417 -9.42 4.47 -20.73
N VAL A 418 -9.05 4.69 -19.47
CA VAL A 418 -9.57 3.90 -18.35
C VAL A 418 -11.06 4.15 -18.13
N MET A 419 -11.53 5.38 -18.27
CA MET A 419 -12.96 5.69 -18.21
C MET A 419 -13.74 4.93 -19.31
N ALA A 420 -13.22 4.91 -20.55
CA ALA A 420 -13.81 4.16 -21.65
C ALA A 420 -13.84 2.64 -21.39
N ALA A 421 -12.74 2.08 -20.83
CA ALA A 421 -12.68 0.68 -20.43
C ALA A 421 -13.73 0.35 -19.35
N LEU A 422 -13.80 1.15 -18.29
CA LEU A 422 -14.78 0.99 -17.21
C LEU A 422 -16.23 1.09 -17.69
N ALA A 423 -16.52 2.03 -18.60
CA ALA A 423 -17.84 2.18 -19.19
C ALA A 423 -18.20 0.96 -20.06
N ARG A 424 -17.29 0.51 -20.92
CA ARG A 424 -17.47 -0.70 -21.74
C ARG A 424 -17.73 -1.92 -20.88
N ASP A 425 -16.92 -2.12 -19.86
CA ASP A 425 -16.95 -3.29 -18.98
C ASP A 425 -18.19 -3.26 -18.08
N GLY A 426 -18.59 -2.07 -17.61
CA GLY A 426 -19.86 -1.83 -16.95
C GLY A 426 -21.07 -2.19 -17.82
N CYS A 427 -21.06 -1.84 -19.11
CA CYS A 427 -22.09 -2.27 -20.06
C CYS A 427 -22.22 -3.79 -20.16
N TYR A 428 -21.10 -4.53 -20.15
CA TYR A 428 -21.15 -5.99 -20.16
C TYR A 428 -21.69 -6.59 -18.86
N LEU A 429 -21.38 -6.00 -17.71
CA LEU A 429 -21.83 -6.49 -16.41
C LEU A 429 -23.29 -6.13 -16.09
N ILE A 430 -23.69 -4.90 -16.38
CA ILE A 430 -24.94 -4.30 -15.86
C ILE A 430 -26.07 -4.31 -16.90
N TRP A 431 -25.79 -4.09 -18.18
CA TRP A 431 -26.84 -3.80 -19.17
C TRP A 431 -26.98 -4.83 -20.30
N LYS A 432 -25.88 -5.46 -20.75
CA LYS A 432 -25.93 -6.43 -21.87
C LYS A 432 -26.38 -7.80 -21.40
N HIS A 433 -27.69 -8.01 -21.37
CA HIS A 433 -28.31 -9.29 -21.02
C HIS A 433 -28.71 -10.11 -22.25
N ARG A 434 -28.54 -11.44 -22.18
CA ARG A 434 -29.21 -12.36 -23.12
C ARG A 434 -30.49 -12.90 -22.47
N ALA A 435 -31.61 -12.81 -23.19
CA ALA A 435 -32.97 -13.02 -22.69
C ALA A 435 -33.35 -14.47 -22.28
N LYS A 436 -32.42 -15.43 -22.21
CA LYS A 436 -32.73 -16.84 -21.89
C LYS A 436 -31.59 -17.58 -21.17
N ALA A 437 -31.04 -17.00 -20.10
CA ALA A 437 -30.13 -17.76 -19.23
C ALA A 437 -30.95 -18.46 -18.12
N ARG A 438 -30.84 -19.79 -18.05
CA ARG A 438 -31.46 -20.60 -16.98
C ARG A 438 -30.92 -20.09 -15.63
N PRO A 439 -31.79 -19.82 -14.63
CA PRO A 439 -31.31 -19.40 -13.31
C PRO A 439 -30.51 -20.55 -12.70
N LEU A 440 -29.19 -20.36 -12.58
CA LEU A 440 -28.35 -21.26 -11.78
C LEU A 440 -28.74 -21.13 -10.30
N PRO A 441 -28.56 -22.18 -9.49
CA PRO A 441 -28.53 -22.04 -8.03
C PRO A 441 -27.47 -20.99 -7.69
N VAL A 442 -27.82 -19.98 -6.90
CA VAL A 442 -26.91 -18.90 -6.52
C VAL A 442 -26.68 -19.00 -5.03
N GLU A 443 -25.42 -18.99 -4.64
CA GLU A 443 -25.03 -18.86 -3.23
C GLU A 443 -25.49 -17.52 -2.69
N GLY A 444 -26.09 -17.54 -1.49
CA GLY A 444 -26.46 -16.31 -0.80
C GLY A 444 -25.21 -15.49 -0.48
N ILE A 445 -25.29 -14.17 -0.64
CA ILE A 445 -24.21 -13.27 -0.22
C ILE A 445 -24.25 -13.17 1.30
N GLY A 446 -23.12 -13.46 1.96
CA GLY A 446 -23.00 -13.27 3.39
C GLY A 446 -23.08 -11.79 3.77
N TRP A 447 -23.71 -11.47 4.89
CA TRP A 447 -23.80 -10.08 5.38
C TRP A 447 -22.41 -9.45 5.60
N GLN A 448 -21.40 -10.26 5.94
CA GLN A 448 -20.02 -9.82 6.09
C GLN A 448 -19.44 -9.29 4.77
N GLN A 449 -19.70 -9.99 3.65
CA GLN A 449 -19.24 -9.58 2.33
C GLN A 449 -19.90 -8.29 1.90
N THR A 450 -21.24 -8.21 2.05
CA THR A 450 -22.00 -7.01 1.72
C THR A 450 -21.52 -5.81 2.54
N THR A 451 -21.34 -5.98 3.84
CA THR A 451 -20.89 -4.91 4.74
C THR A 451 -19.49 -4.43 4.37
N ALA A 452 -18.53 -5.35 4.19
CA ALA A 452 -17.16 -5.00 3.83
C ALA A 452 -17.07 -4.27 2.48
N VAL A 453 -17.80 -4.76 1.46
CA VAL A 453 -17.82 -4.13 0.13
C VAL A 453 -18.47 -2.75 0.20
N LEU A 454 -19.63 -2.61 0.84
CA LEU A 454 -20.32 -1.33 0.93
C LEU A 454 -19.52 -0.28 1.70
N LEU A 455 -18.83 -0.65 2.79
CA LEU A 455 -17.96 0.26 3.53
C LEU A 455 -16.78 0.73 2.69
N LEU A 456 -16.12 -0.16 1.93
CA LEU A 456 -15.04 0.24 1.03
C LEU A 456 -15.54 1.10 -0.16
N VAL A 457 -16.73 0.80 -0.70
CA VAL A 457 -17.36 1.60 -1.76
C VAL A 457 -17.72 2.99 -1.24
N ALA A 458 -18.23 3.08 -0.01
CA ALA A 458 -18.57 4.33 0.65
C ALA A 458 -17.33 5.20 0.95
N ALA A 459 -16.13 4.62 1.02
CA ALA A 459 -14.90 5.39 1.20
C ALA A 459 -14.69 6.43 0.09
N GLY A 460 -15.08 6.14 -1.16
CA GLY A 460 -14.98 7.08 -2.28
C GLY A 460 -15.69 8.43 -2.03
N PRO A 461 -17.02 8.44 -1.81
CA PRO A 461 -17.73 9.67 -1.49
C PRO A 461 -17.35 10.24 -0.12
N LEU A 462 -17.09 9.40 0.90
CA LEU A 462 -16.71 9.88 2.24
C LEU A 462 -15.40 10.66 2.23
N LEU A 463 -14.37 10.15 1.54
CA LEU A 463 -13.10 10.85 1.38
C LEU A 463 -13.27 12.17 0.62
N ALA A 464 -14.19 12.24 -0.35
CA ALA A 464 -14.48 13.48 -1.08
C ALA A 464 -15.16 14.54 -0.18
N VAL A 465 -16.13 14.13 0.65
CA VAL A 465 -16.77 15.00 1.63
C VAL A 465 -15.77 15.49 2.67
N LEU A 466 -14.87 14.60 3.10
CA LEU A 466 -13.80 14.89 4.05
C LEU A 466 -12.52 15.38 3.38
N ALA A 467 -12.59 15.88 2.13
CA ALA A 467 -11.39 16.23 1.36
C ALA A 467 -10.51 17.24 2.09
N LYS A 468 -11.12 18.30 2.67
CA LYS A 468 -10.39 19.37 3.37
C LYS A 468 -9.60 18.89 4.60
N PRO A 469 -10.21 18.27 5.63
CA PRO A 469 -9.43 17.84 6.79
C PRO A 469 -8.36 16.80 6.43
N LEU A 470 -8.62 15.94 5.44
CA LEU A 470 -7.66 14.95 4.96
C LEU A 470 -6.51 15.58 4.16
N SER A 471 -6.79 16.59 3.33
CA SER A 471 -5.75 17.35 2.63
C SER A 471 -4.90 18.15 3.60
N ASP A 472 -5.49 18.75 4.63
CA ASP A 472 -4.77 19.50 5.66
C ASP A 472 -3.84 18.59 6.46
N PHE A 473 -4.31 17.39 6.84
CA PHE A 473 -3.47 16.38 7.47
C PHE A 473 -2.34 15.93 6.53
N SER A 474 -2.66 15.68 5.26
CA SER A 474 -1.67 15.27 4.25
C SER A 474 -0.60 16.34 4.03
N GLN A 475 -0.97 17.62 4.07
CA GLN A 475 -0.05 18.75 3.99
C GLN A 475 0.88 18.78 5.21
N ARG A 476 0.34 18.66 6.43
CA ARG A 476 1.15 18.60 7.65
C ARG A 476 2.10 17.39 7.65
N ALA A 477 1.64 16.24 7.15
CA ALA A 477 2.45 15.03 7.04
C ALA A 477 3.59 15.22 6.03
N ALA A 478 3.31 15.82 4.87
CA ALA A 478 4.31 16.08 3.85
C ALA A 478 5.34 17.13 4.30
N VAL A 479 4.92 18.20 4.98
CA VAL A 479 5.86 19.19 5.55
C VAL A 479 6.76 18.54 6.59
N GLN A 480 6.21 17.68 7.46
CA GLN A 480 7.01 16.94 8.44
C GLN A 480 8.03 16.00 7.76
N LEU A 481 7.62 15.30 6.70
CA LEU A 481 8.49 14.41 5.93
C LEU A 481 9.67 15.17 5.27
N HIS A 482 9.39 16.32 4.68
CA HIS A 482 10.38 17.15 3.97
C HIS A 482 11.18 18.09 4.90
N THR A 483 10.95 18.01 6.22
CA THR A 483 11.75 18.69 7.24
C THR A 483 12.51 17.67 8.09
N PRO A 484 13.49 16.95 7.51
CA PRO A 484 14.11 15.78 8.14
C PRO A 484 14.89 16.11 9.42
N GLY A 485 15.26 17.37 9.65
CA GLY A 485 15.96 17.79 10.87
C GLY A 485 15.23 17.41 12.16
N ALA A 486 13.90 17.56 12.20
CA ALA A 486 13.10 17.16 13.36
C ALA A 486 13.07 15.64 13.56
N TYR A 487 13.00 14.88 12.46
CA TYR A 487 13.08 13.42 12.47
C TYR A 487 14.45 12.94 12.97
N VAL A 488 15.54 13.47 12.40
CA VAL A 488 16.91 13.11 12.74
C VAL A 488 17.20 13.45 14.20
N ALA A 489 16.81 14.64 14.66
CA ALA A 489 16.96 15.05 16.05
C ALA A 489 16.20 14.12 17.00
N ALA A 490 14.93 13.82 16.71
CA ALA A 490 14.12 12.93 17.56
C ALA A 490 14.71 11.53 17.66
N VAL A 491 15.20 10.96 16.55
CA VAL A 491 15.78 9.60 16.53
C VAL A 491 17.12 9.55 17.26
N LEU A 492 18.05 10.45 16.95
CA LEU A 492 19.41 10.39 17.52
C LEU A 492 19.47 10.81 18.99
N HIS A 493 18.53 11.64 19.46
CA HIS A 493 18.48 12.08 20.88
C HIS A 493 17.48 11.26 21.73
N SER A 494 16.80 10.26 21.15
CA SER A 494 15.82 9.44 21.88
C SER A 494 16.42 8.61 23.02
N GLY A 495 17.74 8.39 23.03
CA GLY A 495 18.46 7.63 24.06
C GLY A 495 19.13 8.46 25.16
N THR A 496 19.04 9.81 25.14
CA THR A 496 19.74 10.67 26.11
C THR A 496 18.87 11.15 27.29
N VAL A 497 17.64 10.65 27.42
CA VAL A 497 16.78 10.98 28.58
C VAL A 497 17.14 10.09 29.76
N ASN A 498 18.11 10.57 30.56
CA ASN A 498 18.38 10.08 31.90
C ASN A 498 17.12 10.31 32.79
N PRO A 499 16.66 9.33 33.60
CA PRO A 499 15.44 9.47 34.43
C PRO A 499 15.42 10.67 35.40
N ASP A 500 16.56 11.34 35.63
CA ASP A 500 16.69 12.45 36.59
C ASP A 500 16.64 13.86 35.98
N GLY A 501 16.28 14.04 34.70
CA GLY A 501 15.97 15.37 34.15
C GLY A 501 17.13 16.37 34.19
N ARG A 502 18.38 15.91 34.22
CA ARG A 502 19.56 16.75 34.04
C ARG A 502 20.13 16.52 32.65
N GLU A 503 20.21 17.60 31.87
CA GLU A 503 20.92 17.66 30.60
C GLU A 503 22.33 17.08 30.78
N ALA A 504 22.66 16.04 30.01
CA ALA A 504 24.02 15.56 29.91
C ALA A 504 24.84 16.63 29.18
N THR A 505 25.58 17.43 29.94
CA THR A 505 26.55 18.37 29.41
C THR A 505 27.74 17.63 28.80
N ARG A 506 27.89 17.84 27.48
CA ARG A 506 29.06 17.69 26.60
C ARG A 506 29.45 16.29 26.12
#